data_AF-A0A354P3B5-F1
#
_entry.id   AF-A0A354P3B5-F1
#
_cell.length_a   1.000
_cell.length_b   1.000
_cell.length_c   1.000
_cell.angle_alpha   90.00
_cell.angle_beta   90.00
_cell.angle_gamma   90.00
#
_symmetry.space_group_name_H-M   'P 1'
#
loop_
_entity.id
_entity.type
_entity.pdbx_description
1 polymer ?
#
loop_
_entity_poly.entity_id
_entity_poly.type
_entity_poly.pdbx_seq_one_letter_code
_entity_poly.pdbx_strand_id
1 'polypeptide(L)'
;MMIRRFLLSCFLLVAATNLAIGGEPQAEEKSRETKIAEYLTGSKFVGRYTTDSDKDASAKQETYTISKVEKLAEPDLYRLTSRIQYGSTD
;
A
#
# COMPACT_ATOMS: atom_id res chain seq x y z
N MET A 1 -0.63 -68.55 -13.21
CA MET A 1 0.24 -68.02 -12.14
C MET A 1 0.48 -66.53 -12.40
N MET A 2 0.23 -65.67 -11.40
CA MET A 2 0.86 -64.34 -11.21
C MET A 2 0.43 -63.06 -11.97
N ILE A 3 -0.81 -62.90 -12.45
CA ILE A 3 -1.24 -61.61 -13.10
C ILE A 3 -2.28 -60.79 -12.33
N ARG A 4 -2.81 -61.28 -11.19
CA ARG A 4 -3.99 -60.64 -10.53
C ARG A 4 -3.78 -60.04 -9.14
N ARG A 5 -2.55 -59.92 -8.65
CA ARG A 5 -2.30 -59.44 -7.27
C ARG A 5 -1.44 -58.17 -7.15
N PHE A 6 -0.96 -57.61 -8.25
CA PHE A 6 0.00 -56.49 -8.18
C PHE A 6 -0.62 -55.08 -8.30
N LEU A 7 -1.91 -54.98 -8.65
CA LEU A 7 -2.57 -53.68 -8.90
C LEU A 7 -3.35 -53.11 -7.71
N LEU A 8 -3.33 -53.77 -6.54
CA LEU A 8 -4.00 -53.24 -5.34
C LEU A 8 -3.05 -52.62 -4.30
N SER A 9 -1.73 -52.68 -4.51
CA SER A 9 -0.76 -52.24 -3.50
C SER A 9 -0.39 -50.75 -3.58
N CYS A 10 -0.66 -50.05 -4.68
CA CYS A 10 -0.34 -48.62 -4.78
C CYS A 10 -1.51 -47.69 -4.45
N PHE A 11 -2.74 -48.20 -4.31
CA PHE A 11 -3.89 -47.33 -4.03
C PHE A 11 -4.02 -46.95 -2.55
N LEU A 12 -3.27 -47.58 -1.65
CA LEU A 12 -3.30 -47.31 -0.21
C LEU A 12 -2.13 -46.44 0.30
N LEU A 13 -1.15 -46.11 -0.55
CA LEU A 13 -0.02 -45.26 -0.14
C LEU A 13 -0.22 -43.76 -0.45
N VAL A 14 -1.24 -43.39 -1.24
CA VAL A 14 -1.48 -41.99 -1.65
C VAL A 14 -2.33 -41.22 -0.62
N ALA A 15 -2.94 -41.91 0.35
CA ALA A 15 -3.85 -41.28 1.31
C ALA A 15 -3.15 -40.61 2.52
N ALA A 16 -1.84 -40.79 2.71
CA ALA A 16 -1.15 -40.39 3.95
C ALA A 16 -0.37 -39.07 3.87
N THR A 17 -0.29 -38.39 2.73
CA THR A 17 0.47 -37.12 2.61
C THR A 17 -0.35 -35.85 2.84
N ASN A 18 -1.64 -35.96 3.18
CA ASN A 18 -2.50 -34.78 3.43
C ASN A 18 -2.59 -34.37 4.90
N LEU A 19 -1.54 -34.59 5.70
CA LEU A 19 -1.46 -34.03 7.05
C LEU A 19 -0.27 -33.07 7.17
N ALA A 20 -0.61 -31.85 7.57
CA ALA A 20 0.28 -30.79 8.04
C ALA A 20 1.09 -30.00 6.99
N ILE A 21 0.38 -29.30 6.10
CA ILE A 21 0.77 -27.90 5.83
C ILE A 21 -0.01 -27.07 6.84
N GLY A 22 0.52 -26.99 8.05
CA GLY A 22 0.15 -25.93 8.97
C GLY A 22 0.61 -24.64 8.32
N GLY A 23 -0.30 -23.95 7.66
CA GLY A 23 -0.05 -22.59 7.22
C GLY A 23 0.34 -21.79 8.46
N GLU A 24 1.60 -21.38 8.54
CA GLU A 24 2.00 -20.31 9.44
C GLU A 24 1.03 -19.15 9.22
N PRO A 25 0.65 -18.40 10.28
CA PRO A 25 -0.16 -17.21 10.10
C PRO A 25 0.64 -16.24 9.24
N GLN A 26 0.38 -16.27 7.95
CA GLN A 26 0.92 -15.33 6.99
C GLN A 26 0.39 -13.99 7.47
N ALA A 27 1.29 -13.16 8.04
CA ALA A 27 0.96 -11.83 8.49
C ALA A 27 0.14 -11.16 7.38
N GLU A 28 -1.09 -10.76 7.69
CA GLU A 28 -2.02 -10.18 6.71
C GLU A 28 -1.28 -9.06 5.97
N GLU A 29 -0.93 -9.33 4.72
CA GLU A 29 -0.25 -8.36 3.90
C GLU A 29 -1.22 -7.20 3.72
N LYS A 30 -0.93 -6.05 4.34
CA LYS A 30 -1.76 -4.85 4.19
C LYS A 30 -2.03 -4.61 2.71
N SER A 31 -3.29 -4.34 2.38
CA SER A 31 -3.69 -4.05 1.01
C SER A 31 -2.85 -2.89 0.45
N ARG A 32 -2.65 -2.89 -0.87
CA ARG A 32 -1.83 -1.87 -1.54
C ARG A 32 -2.38 -0.46 -1.29
N GLU A 33 -3.70 -0.34 -1.19
CA GLU A 33 -4.42 0.89 -0.90
C GLU A 33 -4.09 1.41 0.50
N THR A 34 -4.08 0.53 1.51
CA THR A 34 -3.67 0.89 2.87
C THR A 34 -2.22 1.35 2.92
N LYS A 35 -1.32 0.65 2.21
CA LYS A 35 0.10 1.04 2.12
C LYS A 35 0.26 2.44 1.52
N ILE A 36 -0.47 2.75 0.44
CA ILE A 36 -0.44 4.07 -0.20
C ILE A 36 -0.98 5.15 0.74
N ALA A 37 -2.10 4.89 1.40
CA ALA A 37 -2.71 5.85 2.31
C ALA A 37 -1.79 6.17 3.50
N GLU A 38 -1.19 5.15 4.11
CA GLU A 38 -0.21 5.30 5.20
C GLU A 38 1.05 6.02 4.74
N TYR A 39 1.56 5.71 3.54
CA TYR A 39 2.78 6.31 3.01
C TYR A 39 2.63 7.81 2.73
N LEU A 40 1.51 8.22 2.16
CA LEU A 40 1.30 9.61 1.75
C LEU A 40 0.78 10.51 2.88
N THR A 41 0.07 9.95 3.87
CA THR A 41 -0.45 10.74 5.00
C THR A 41 0.70 11.30 5.84
N GLY A 42 0.65 12.60 6.11
CA GLY A 42 1.69 13.34 6.84
C GLY A 42 2.85 13.83 5.97
N SER A 43 2.92 13.44 4.70
CA SER A 43 3.94 13.94 3.78
C SER A 43 3.83 15.45 3.58
N LYS A 44 4.99 16.11 3.49
CA LYS A 44 5.10 17.56 3.31
C LYS A 44 5.74 17.90 1.97
N PHE A 45 5.11 18.77 1.22
CA PHE A 45 5.66 19.35 -0.01
C PHE A 45 6.00 20.81 0.28
N VAL A 46 7.29 21.11 0.29
CA VAL A 46 7.80 22.44 0.59
C VAL A 46 8.20 23.11 -0.70
N GLY A 47 7.49 24.17 -1.05
CA GLY A 47 7.74 25.03 -2.20
C GLY A 47 8.20 26.43 -1.78
N ARG A 48 8.59 27.22 -2.78
CA ARG A 48 8.83 28.64 -2.63
C ARG A 48 8.00 29.37 -3.67
N TYR A 49 7.16 30.30 -3.24
CA TYR A 49 6.35 31.11 -4.13
C TYR A 49 7.05 32.45 -4.38
N THR A 50 7.15 32.82 -5.66
CA THR A 50 7.66 34.12 -6.11
C THR A 50 6.59 34.85 -6.89
N THR A 51 6.24 36.07 -6.48
CA THR A 51 5.39 36.97 -7.26
C THR A 51 6.28 37.85 -8.14
N ASP A 52 5.91 38.08 -9.40
CA ASP A 52 6.71 38.88 -10.35
C ASP A 52 6.99 40.32 -9.87
N SER A 53 6.15 40.83 -8.95
CA SER A 53 6.26 42.13 -8.29
C SER A 53 7.35 42.22 -7.23
N ASP A 54 7.92 41.10 -6.78
CA ASP A 54 8.75 41.00 -5.57
C ASP A 54 10.14 40.39 -5.88
N LYS A 55 10.79 40.87 -6.95
CA LYS A 55 12.10 40.34 -7.42
C LYS A 55 13.24 40.45 -6.39
N ASP A 56 13.10 41.32 -5.39
CA ASP A 56 14.05 41.50 -4.28
C ASP A 56 13.57 40.89 -2.94
N ALA A 57 12.30 40.45 -2.84
CA ALA A 57 11.78 39.88 -1.60
C ALA A 57 12.06 38.38 -1.55
N SER A 58 12.66 37.91 -0.45
CA SER A 58 12.96 36.49 -0.23
C SER A 58 11.71 35.64 -0.49
N ALA A 59 11.76 34.73 -1.46
CA ALA A 59 10.65 33.86 -1.83
C ALA A 59 10.04 33.21 -0.58
N LYS A 60 8.76 33.49 -0.30
CA LYS A 60 8.08 32.98 0.90
C LYS A 60 7.93 31.47 0.76
N GLN A 61 8.22 30.75 1.85
CA GLN A 61 8.06 29.31 1.89
C GLN A 61 6.57 28.96 1.92
N GLU A 62 6.18 28.00 1.10
CA GLU A 62 4.85 27.40 1.06
C GLU A 62 4.98 25.93 1.44
N THR A 63 4.13 25.43 2.34
CA THR A 63 4.14 24.03 2.77
C THR A 63 2.77 23.41 2.61
N TYR A 64 2.67 22.34 1.82
CA TYR A 64 1.49 21.49 1.74
C TYR A 64 1.69 20.27 2.61
N THR A 65 0.83 20.04 3.58
CA THR A 65 0.85 18.82 4.41
C THR A 65 -0.37 17.98 4.07
N ILE A 66 -0.16 16.75 3.59
CA ILE A 66 -1.26 15.80 3.35
C ILE A 66 -1.78 15.34 4.71
N SER A 67 -3.05 15.60 5.01
CA SER A 67 -3.71 15.18 6.25
C SER A 67 -4.48 13.87 6.11
N LYS A 68 -4.94 13.54 4.90
CA LYS A 68 -5.74 12.33 4.64
C LYS A 68 -5.61 11.88 3.19
N VAL A 69 -5.60 10.57 2.99
CA VAL A 69 -5.61 9.92 1.66
C VAL A 69 -6.71 8.87 1.64
N GLU A 70 -7.59 8.94 0.64
CA GLU A 70 -8.75 8.05 0.50
C GLU A 70 -8.80 7.47 -0.91
N LYS A 71 -9.04 6.15 -1.02
CA LYS A 71 -9.30 5.49 -2.29
C LYS A 71 -10.70 5.86 -2.78
N LEU A 72 -10.83 6.29 -4.04
CA LEU A 72 -12.12 6.52 -4.69
C LEU A 72 -12.66 5.25 -5.33
N ALA A 73 -13.95 5.25 -5.70
CA ALA A 73 -14.60 4.09 -6.30
C ALA A 73 -14.00 3.75 -7.69
N GLU A 74 -13.56 4.77 -8.42
CA GLU A 74 -12.93 4.64 -9.72
C GLU A 74 -11.54 4.00 -9.60
N PRO A 75 -11.14 3.12 -10.54
CA PRO A 75 -9.84 2.46 -10.49
C PRO A 75 -8.70 3.50 -10.51
N ASP A 76 -7.67 3.24 -9.69
CA ASP A 76 -6.44 4.06 -9.60
C ASP A 76 -6.62 5.55 -9.23
N LEU A 77 -7.82 5.96 -8.76
CA LEU A 77 -8.05 7.31 -8.26
C LEU A 77 -8.00 7.38 -6.72
N TYR A 78 -7.40 8.46 -6.23
CA TYR A 78 -7.27 8.80 -4.81
C TYR A 78 -7.62 10.26 -4.56
N ARG A 79 -8.25 10.53 -3.42
CA ARG A 79 -8.51 11.87 -2.91
C ARG A 79 -7.51 12.19 -1.81
N LEU A 80 -6.80 13.32 -1.96
CA LEU A 80 -5.85 13.81 -0.97
C LEU A 80 -6.42 15.09 -0.34
N THR A 81 -6.55 15.10 0.98
CA THR A 81 -6.84 16.31 1.75
C THR A 81 -5.52 16.87 2.26
N SER A 82 -5.28 18.16 2.02
CA SER A 82 -4.04 18.82 2.42
C SER A 82 -4.31 20.16 3.08
N ARG A 83 -3.45 20.55 4.02
CA ARG A 83 -3.37 21.90 4.60
C ARG A 83 -2.23 22.64 3.93
N ILE A 84 -2.46 23.89 3.56
CA ILE A 84 -1.46 24.75 2.94
C ILE A 84 -1.02 25.78 3.98
N GLN A 85 0.27 26.04 4.10
CA GLN A 85 0.82 27.06 4.97
C GLN A 85 1.70 28.01 4.16
N TYR A 86 1.36 29.29 4.16
CA TYR A 86 2.08 30.38 3.52
C TYR A 86 2.88 31.16 4.57
N GLY A 87 4.18 30.85 4.72
CA GLY A 87 5.00 31.44 5.77
C GLY A 87 4.42 31.16 7.16
N SER A 88 3.92 32.19 7.85
CA SER A 88 3.30 32.10 9.18
C SER A 88 1.77 31.98 9.16
N THR A 89 1.15 31.95 7.98
CA THR A 89 -0.31 31.90 7.82
C THR A 89 -0.72 30.52 7.29
N ASP A 90 -1.76 29.94 7.87
CA ASP A 90 -2.41 28.69 7.41
C ASP A 90 -3.63 28.94 6.53
#